data_AF-A0A934FRK6-F1
#
_entry.id   AF-A0A934FRK6-F1
#
_cell.length_a   1.000
_cell.length_b   1.000
_cell.length_c   1.000
_cell.angle_alpha   90.00
_cell.angle_beta   90.00
_cell.angle_gamma   90.00
#
_symmetry.space_group_name_H-M   'P 1'
#
loop_
_entity.id
_entity.type
_entity.pdbx_description
1 polymer ?
#
loop_
_entity_poly.entity_id
_entity_poly.type
_entity_poly.pdbx_seq_one_letter_code
_entity_poly.pdbx_strand_id
1 'polypeptide(L)'
;MPTGTRIAVACAALLVACSSRPPLSPLDPRPVRERESWTAEVEGRAVGKVVLLEIEDPAGAVRLYRVENDSGQWLGWVDTAGRVWQRVPFREDDLFRGVYPMEKGLSLLYEVAVPVRLSPRDGGPAEADHRRGRDQTR
;
A
#
# COMPACT_ATOMS: atom_id res chain seq x y z
N MET A 1 47.99 -12.71 39.71
CA MET A 1 47.59 -11.40 39.13
C MET A 1 46.80 -11.68 37.86
N PRO A 2 45.59 -11.10 37.71
CA PRO A 2 44.60 -11.54 36.73
C PRO A 2 44.78 -10.83 35.38
N THR A 3 45.01 -11.60 34.32
CA THR A 3 45.13 -11.10 32.94
C THR A 3 44.00 -11.68 32.11
N GLY A 4 42.75 -11.38 32.47
CA GLY A 4 41.57 -12.10 31.95
C GLY A 4 40.40 -11.22 31.49
N THR A 5 40.60 -9.92 31.24
CA THR A 5 39.48 -8.97 31.11
C THR A 5 39.49 -8.13 29.83
N ARG A 6 40.31 -8.46 28.82
CA ARG A 6 40.41 -7.63 27.59
C ARG A 6 39.76 -8.21 26.33
N ILE A 7 39.30 -9.46 26.35
CA ILE A 7 38.74 -10.11 25.14
C ILE A 7 37.23 -9.87 24.99
N ALA A 8 36.51 -9.54 26.07
CA ALA A 8 35.04 -9.42 26.04
C ALA A 8 34.51 -8.17 25.31
N VAL A 9 35.31 -7.11 25.15
CA VAL A 9 34.82 -5.82 24.61
C VAL A 9 34.77 -5.81 23.08
N ALA A 10 35.60 -6.60 22.39
CA ALA A 10 35.69 -6.59 20.93
C ALA A 10 34.48 -7.26 20.23
N CYS A 11 33.87 -8.28 20.85
CA CYS A 11 32.71 -8.96 20.27
C CYS A 11 31.40 -8.14 20.34
N ALA A 12 31.28 -7.20 21.27
CA ALA A 12 30.08 -6.37 21.41
C ALA A 12 29.97 -5.31 20.29
N ALA A 13 31.10 -4.83 19.75
CA ALA A 13 31.11 -3.78 18.72
C ALA A 13 30.71 -4.30 17.32
N LEU A 14 30.89 -5.59 17.03
CA LEU A 14 30.55 -6.18 15.73
C LEU A 14 29.05 -6.45 15.55
N LEU A 15 28.27 -6.50 16.64
CA LEU A 15 26.82 -6.71 16.56
C LEU A 15 26.02 -5.43 16.29
N VAL A 16 26.62 -4.25 16.51
CA VAL A 16 25.96 -2.95 16.30
C VAL A 16 25.95 -2.55 14.82
N ALA A 17 26.90 -3.04 14.02
CA ALA A 17 27.02 -2.67 12.61
C ALA A 17 25.99 -3.34 11.68
N CYS A 18 25.24 -4.34 12.16
CA CYS A 18 24.23 -5.04 11.34
C CYS A 18 22.79 -4.52 11.51
N SER A 19 22.55 -3.55 12.40
CA SER A 19 21.20 -3.03 12.65
C SER A 19 20.89 -1.71 11.92
N SER A 20 21.88 -1.05 11.31
CA SER A 20 21.64 0.16 10.52
C SER A 20 21.17 -0.21 9.12
N ARG A 21 19.84 -0.17 8.90
CA ARG A 21 19.27 -0.17 7.55
C ARG A 21 19.87 1.03 6.79
N PRO A 22 20.42 0.85 5.57
CA PRO A 22 20.94 1.97 4.81
C PRO A 22 19.84 3.02 4.62
N PRO A 23 20.18 4.32 4.65
CA PRO A 23 19.21 5.37 4.37
C PRO A 23 18.62 5.13 2.97
N LEU A 24 17.29 5.23 2.86
CA LEU A 24 16.61 5.08 1.57
C LEU A 24 17.12 6.14 0.59
N SER A 25 17.66 5.70 -0.53
CA SER A 25 17.97 6.56 -1.67
C SER A 25 16.68 7.18 -2.21
N PRO A 26 16.71 8.40 -2.78
CA PRO A 26 15.55 8.98 -3.48
C PRO A 26 15.02 8.10 -4.63
N LEU A 27 15.86 7.20 -5.15
CA LEU A 27 15.52 6.25 -6.21
C LEU A 27 15.07 4.88 -5.68
N ASP A 28 15.19 4.62 -4.38
CA ASP A 28 14.76 3.35 -3.82
C ASP A 28 13.23 3.24 -3.86
N PRO A 29 12.67 2.06 -4.17
CA PRO A 29 11.24 1.82 -4.06
C PRO A 29 10.73 2.16 -2.66
N ARG A 30 9.68 2.96 -2.59
CA ARG A 30 9.08 3.38 -1.33
C ARG A 30 8.26 2.24 -0.74
N PRO A 31 8.41 1.95 0.57
CA PRO A 31 7.55 0.98 1.24
C PRO A 31 6.08 1.36 1.13
N VAL A 32 5.24 0.41 0.75
CA VAL A 32 3.78 0.54 0.70
C VAL A 32 3.18 -0.44 1.71
N ARG A 33 2.32 0.05 2.60
CA ARG A 33 1.63 -0.77 3.61
C ARG A 33 0.12 -0.71 3.38
N GLU A 34 -0.55 -1.87 3.36
CA GLU A 34 -2.01 -1.91 3.49
C GLU A 34 -2.38 -1.60 4.94
N ARG A 35 -3.25 -0.61 5.15
CA ARG A 35 -3.73 -0.21 6.47
C ARG A 35 -5.09 -0.83 6.78
N GLU A 36 -6.01 -0.70 5.85
CA GLU A 36 -7.40 -1.14 5.99
C GLU A 36 -7.91 -1.64 4.64
N SER A 37 -8.90 -2.53 4.67
CA SER A 37 -9.56 -3.00 3.46
C SER A 37 -11.05 -3.20 3.65
N TRP A 38 -11.78 -2.95 2.57
CA TRP A 38 -13.24 -3.04 2.51
C TRP A 38 -13.67 -3.81 1.28
N THR A 39 -14.80 -4.48 1.39
CA THR A 39 -15.55 -4.99 0.25
C THR A 39 -16.42 -3.85 -0.28
N ALA A 40 -16.39 -3.63 -1.59
CA ALA A 40 -17.28 -2.70 -2.26
C ALA A 40 -18.55 -3.44 -2.70
N GLU A 41 -19.70 -2.89 -2.35
CA GLU A 41 -21.00 -3.50 -2.58
C GLU A 41 -21.94 -2.55 -3.32
N VAL A 42 -22.68 -3.12 -4.26
CA VAL A 42 -23.78 -2.47 -4.98
C VAL A 42 -25.03 -3.28 -4.74
N GLU A 43 -26.06 -2.67 -4.12
CA GLU A 43 -27.34 -3.33 -3.83
C GLU A 43 -27.18 -4.68 -3.10
N GLY A 44 -26.19 -4.77 -2.20
CA GLY A 44 -25.89 -5.98 -1.42
C GLY A 44 -25.06 -7.04 -2.14
N ARG A 45 -24.63 -6.79 -3.39
CA ARG A 45 -23.72 -7.64 -4.15
C ARG A 45 -22.31 -7.06 -4.13
N ALA A 46 -21.32 -7.88 -3.77
CA ALA A 46 -19.91 -7.52 -3.89
C ALA A 46 -19.53 -7.27 -5.36
N VAL A 47 -18.90 -6.13 -5.63
CA VAL A 47 -18.40 -5.72 -6.96
C VAL A 47 -16.88 -5.55 -6.99
N GLY A 48 -16.23 -5.53 -5.82
CA GLY A 48 -14.79 -5.36 -5.74
C GLY A 48 -14.26 -5.12 -4.33
N LYS A 49 -13.05 -4.53 -4.27
CA LYS A 49 -12.30 -4.24 -3.03
C LYS A 49 -11.82 -2.80 -3.05
N VAL A 50 -11.81 -2.16 -1.89
CA VAL A 50 -11.11 -0.89 -1.65
C VAL A 50 -10.05 -1.11 -0.58
N VAL A 51 -8.84 -0.60 -0.80
CA VAL A 51 -7.70 -0.76 0.11
C VAL A 51 -7.10 0.59 0.43
N LEU A 52 -6.99 0.93 1.71
CA LEU A 52 -6.22 2.09 2.13
C LEU A 52 -4.74 1.72 2.18
N LEU A 53 -3.97 2.34 1.29
CA LEU A 53 -2.52 2.23 1.23
C LEU A 53 -1.88 3.43 1.92
N GLU A 54 -0.81 3.16 2.66
CA GLU A 54 0.10 4.17 3.17
C GLU A 54 1.49 3.95 2.59
N ILE A 55 2.00 4.98 1.90
CA ILE A 55 3.31 4.99 1.26
C ILE A 55 4.23 5.84 2.12
N GLU A 56 5.35 5.26 2.54
CA GLU A 56 6.37 5.98 3.29
C GLU A 56 7.15 6.91 2.32
N ASP A 57 7.07 8.23 2.57
CA ASP A 57 7.80 9.25 1.82
C ASP A 57 8.56 10.14 2.83
N PRO A 58 9.83 10.50 2.55
CA PRO A 58 10.61 11.42 3.40
C PRO A 58 9.90 12.76 3.72
N ALA A 59 9.05 13.26 2.82
CA ALA A 59 8.25 14.48 3.02
C ALA A 59 7.01 14.26 3.90
N GLY A 60 6.65 13.01 4.17
CA GLY A 60 5.48 12.62 4.96
C GLY A 60 4.68 11.50 4.30
N ALA A 61 4.10 10.62 5.11
CA ALA A 61 3.36 9.46 4.61
C ALA A 61 2.21 9.88 3.68
N VAL A 62 2.15 9.27 2.50
CA VAL A 62 1.09 9.50 1.51
C VAL A 62 0.04 8.41 1.65
N ARG A 63 -1.23 8.80 1.74
CA ARG A 63 -2.37 7.88 1.84
C ARG A 63 -3.24 7.95 0.60
N LEU A 64 -3.62 6.78 0.09
CA LEU A 64 -4.54 6.66 -1.02
C LEU A 64 -5.39 5.40 -0.91
N TYR A 65 -6.60 5.46 -1.45
CA TYR A 65 -7.53 4.35 -1.55
C TYR A 65 -7.38 3.73 -2.93
N ARG A 66 -6.80 2.54 -3.02
CA ARG A 66 -6.76 1.74 -4.25
C ARG A 66 -8.08 1.01 -4.43
N VAL A 67 -8.64 1.05 -5.64
CA VAL A 67 -9.95 0.46 -5.97
C VAL A 67 -9.78 -0.64 -7.01
N GLU A 68 -10.31 -1.83 -6.71
CA GLU A 68 -10.17 -3.02 -7.55
C GLU A 68 -11.54 -3.65 -7.83
N ASN A 69 -11.74 -4.21 -9.03
CA ASN A 69 -12.93 -5.04 -9.28
C ASN A 69 -12.83 -6.43 -8.63
N ASP A 70 -13.89 -7.21 -8.75
CA ASP A 70 -13.99 -8.59 -8.25
C ASP A 70 -12.90 -9.54 -8.82
N SER A 71 -12.36 -9.21 -9.99
CA SER A 71 -11.29 -9.92 -10.67
C SER A 71 -9.88 -9.46 -10.25
N GLY A 72 -9.79 -8.51 -9.31
CA GLY A 72 -8.53 -7.93 -8.83
C GLY A 72 -7.87 -6.93 -9.78
N GLN A 73 -8.58 -6.49 -10.83
CA GLN A 73 -8.07 -5.46 -11.74
C GLN A 73 -8.14 -4.10 -11.07
N TRP A 74 -7.06 -3.33 -11.17
CA TRP A 74 -6.98 -1.98 -10.64
C TRP A 74 -7.79 -1.02 -11.52
N LEU A 75 -8.88 -0.47 -10.97
CA LEU A 75 -9.77 0.46 -11.66
C LEU A 75 -9.30 1.92 -11.54
N GLY A 76 -8.59 2.23 -10.46
CA GLY A 76 -8.17 3.58 -10.15
C GLY A 76 -7.94 3.79 -8.66
N TRP A 77 -7.85 5.04 -8.26
CA TRP A 77 -7.59 5.40 -6.87
C TRP A 77 -8.28 6.70 -6.48
N VAL A 78 -8.48 6.86 -5.18
CA VAL A 78 -9.04 8.05 -4.56
C VAL A 78 -8.05 8.52 -3.49
N ASP A 79 -7.75 9.81 -3.39
CA ASP A 79 -6.94 10.31 -2.29
C ASP A 79 -7.78 10.71 -1.06
N THR A 80 -7.10 11.16 0.00
CA THR A 80 -7.77 11.62 1.22
C THR A 80 -8.57 12.92 1.04
N ALA A 81 -8.36 13.65 -0.06
CA ALA A 81 -9.11 14.85 -0.42
C ALA A 81 -10.34 14.54 -1.30
N GLY A 82 -10.58 13.27 -1.64
CA GLY A 82 -11.68 12.84 -2.50
C GLY A 82 -11.45 13.08 -3.99
N ARG A 83 -10.21 13.39 -4.40
CA ARG A 83 -9.83 13.43 -5.82
C ARG A 83 -9.83 12.00 -6.36
N VAL A 84 -10.42 11.80 -7.53
CA VAL A 84 -10.63 10.48 -8.13
C VAL A 84 -9.85 10.38 -9.45
N TRP A 85 -9.07 9.31 -9.59
CA TRP A 85 -8.31 8.99 -10.79
C TRP A 85 -8.65 7.59 -11.29
N GLN A 86 -8.96 7.47 -12.57
CA GLN A 86 -9.29 6.21 -13.22
C GLN A 86 -8.08 5.68 -13.98
N ARG A 87 -7.74 4.41 -13.75
CA ARG A 87 -6.71 3.71 -14.52
C ARG A 87 -7.24 3.46 -15.92
N VAL A 88 -6.54 3.96 -16.93
CA VAL A 88 -6.89 3.70 -18.33
C VAL A 88 -5.90 2.68 -18.90
N PRO A 89 -6.35 1.54 -19.43
CA PRO A 89 -5.48 0.55 -20.03
C PRO A 89 -4.54 1.17 -21.08
N PHE A 90 -3.28 0.76 -21.06
CA PHE A 90 -2.24 1.18 -22.01
C PHE A 90 -1.85 2.66 -21.95
N ARG A 91 -2.37 3.43 -20.99
CA ARG A 91 -1.91 4.80 -20.71
C ARG A 91 -1.01 4.80 -19.48
N GLU A 92 0.05 5.60 -19.54
CA GLU A 92 0.93 5.83 -18.41
C GLU A 92 0.19 6.61 -17.32
N ASP A 93 -0.46 7.70 -17.74
CA ASP A 93 -1.24 8.59 -16.87
C ASP A 93 -2.66 8.10 -16.62
N ASP A 94 -3.10 8.26 -15.37
CA ASP A 94 -4.48 8.03 -14.97
C ASP A 94 -5.38 9.23 -15.32
N LEU A 95 -6.65 8.95 -15.66
CA LEU A 95 -7.63 9.98 -16.00
C LEU A 95 -8.23 10.60 -14.74
N PHE A 96 -8.04 11.91 -14.52
CA PHE A 96 -8.71 12.62 -13.44
C PHE A 96 -10.22 12.73 -13.70
N ARG A 97 -11.03 12.22 -12.77
CA ARG A 97 -12.50 12.19 -12.88
C ARG A 97 -13.18 13.32 -12.13
N GLY A 98 -12.48 13.97 -11.19
CA GLY A 98 -12.99 15.08 -10.38
C GLY A 98 -12.77 14.88 -8.89
N VAL A 99 -13.44 15.71 -8.09
CA VAL A 99 -13.42 15.67 -6.62
C VAL A 99 -14.82 15.36 -6.12
N TYR A 100 -14.98 14.25 -5.39
CA TYR A 100 -16.29 13.77 -4.94
C TYR A 100 -16.21 13.14 -3.55
N PRO A 101 -17.35 13.03 -2.84
CA PRO A 101 -17.48 12.09 -1.74
C PRO A 101 -17.12 10.66 -2.17
N MET A 102 -16.56 9.88 -1.25
CA MET A 102 -16.07 8.52 -1.52
C MET A 102 -17.10 7.65 -2.28
N GLU A 103 -18.34 7.59 -1.80
CA GLU A 103 -19.42 6.80 -2.42
C GLU A 103 -19.60 7.13 -3.90
N LYS A 104 -19.63 8.42 -4.26
CA LYS A 104 -19.79 8.87 -5.65
C LYS A 104 -18.52 8.61 -6.47
N GLY A 105 -17.34 8.81 -5.88
CA GLY A 105 -16.06 8.50 -6.53
C GLY A 105 -15.95 7.02 -6.89
N LEU A 106 -16.37 6.14 -5.97
CA LEU A 106 -16.43 4.70 -6.21
C LEU A 106 -17.44 4.34 -7.31
N SER A 107 -18.65 4.92 -7.30
CA SER A 107 -19.61 4.70 -8.39
C SER A 107 -19.04 5.08 -9.76
N LEU A 108 -18.20 6.12 -9.85
CA LEU A 108 -17.52 6.48 -11.10
C LEU A 108 -16.47 5.45 -11.52
N LEU A 109 -15.71 4.89 -10.58
CA LEU A 109 -14.67 3.90 -10.87
C LEU A 109 -15.23 2.53 -11.20
N TYR A 110 -16.31 2.11 -10.54
CA TYR A 110 -17.04 0.87 -10.84
C TYR A 110 -18.01 1.02 -12.02
N GLU A 111 -18.16 2.23 -12.57
CA GLU A 111 -19.05 2.55 -13.69
C GLU A 111 -20.52 2.16 -13.44
N VAL A 112 -20.99 2.36 -12.20
CA VAL A 112 -22.37 2.08 -11.76
C VAL A 112 -23.14 3.36 -11.48
N ALA A 113 -24.44 3.36 -11.79
CA ALA A 113 -25.31 4.52 -11.58
C ALA A 113 -25.71 4.72 -10.11
N VAL A 114 -25.65 3.65 -9.32
CA VAL A 114 -26.09 3.62 -7.92
C VAL A 114 -24.91 3.81 -6.94
N PRO A 115 -25.16 4.26 -5.70
CA PRO A 115 -24.12 4.42 -4.69
C PRO A 115 -23.44 3.10 -4.33
N VAL A 116 -22.10 3.12 -4.26
CA VAL A 116 -21.29 1.99 -3.77
C VAL A 116 -21.15 2.10 -2.26
N ARG A 117 -21.45 1.02 -1.54
CA ARG A 117 -21.26 0.90 -0.09
C ARG A 117 -19.98 0.16 0.22
N LEU A 118 -19.36 0.50 1.34
CA LEU A 118 -18.19 -0.20 1.86
C LEU A 118 -18.58 -0.98 3.11
N SER A 119 -18.25 -2.27 3.11
CA SER A 119 -18.31 -3.13 4.29
C SER A 119 -16.88 -3.49 4.72
N PRO A 120 -16.54 -3.42 6.02
CA PRO A 120 -15.23 -3.89 6.49
C PRO A 120 -14.98 -5.32 6.04
N ARG A 121 -13.78 -5.60 5.54
CA ARG A 121 -13.39 -6.96 5.20
C ARG A 121 -12.85 -7.65 6.44
N ASP A 122 -13.46 -8.77 6.83
CA ASP A 122 -12.93 -9.61 7.89
C ASP A 122 -11.59 -10.22 7.44
N GLY A 123 -10.54 -9.91 8.19
CA GLY A 123 -9.15 -10.17 7.83
C GLY A 123 -8.36 -8.88 7.84
N GLY A 124 -7.68 -8.61 8.98
CA GLY A 124 -6.85 -7.42 9.19
C GLY A 124 -5.78 -7.22 8.12
N PRO A 125 -5.04 -6.10 8.15
CA PRO A 125 -4.16 -5.67 7.07
C PRO A 125 -3.31 -6.84 6.62
N ALA A 126 -3.54 -7.30 5.38
CA ALA A 126 -2.71 -8.30 4.76
C ALA A 126 -1.33 -7.66 4.68
N GLU A 127 -0.44 -8.04 5.59
CA GLU A 127 0.97 -7.77 5.54
C GLU A 127 1.42 -8.31 4.18
N ALA A 128 1.44 -7.42 3.18
CA ALA A 128 1.77 -7.73 1.80
C ALA A 128 3.23 -8.14 1.81
N ASP A 129 3.43 -9.45 2.02
CA ASP A 129 4.68 -10.13 2.19
C ASP A 129 5.57 -9.76 1.01
N HIS A 130 6.63 -9.03 1.31
CA HIS A 130 7.66 -8.54 0.40
C HIS A 130 8.53 -9.70 -0.14
N ARG A 131 7.95 -10.89 -0.32
CA ARG A 131 8.57 -12.10 -0.88
C ARG A 131 8.33 -12.21 -2.38
N ARG A 132 8.88 -11.25 -3.13
CA ARG A 132 9.26 -11.51 -4.54
C ARG A 132 10.65 -10.93 -4.76
N GLY A 133 11.66 -11.74 -4.48
CA GLY A 133 13.06 -11.35 -4.71
C GLY A 133 14.09 -12.30 -4.07
N ARG A 134 13.82 -13.60 -4.00
CA ARG A 134 14.85 -14.60 -3.66
C ARG A 134 14.48 -15.90 -4.37
N ASP A 135 14.94 -16.03 -5.60
CA ASP A 135 15.29 -17.29 -6.30
C ASP A 135 15.34 -17.05 -7.81
N GLN A 136 16.40 -16.37 -8.27
CA GLN A 136 16.95 -16.58 -9.62
C GLN A 136 18.47 -16.35 -9.57
N THR A 137 19.20 -17.33 -9.03
CA THR A 137 20.57 -17.59 -9.47
C THR A 137 20.73 -19.11 -9.51
N ARG A 138 20.68 -19.62 -10.74
CA ARG A 138 21.15 -20.95 -11.11
C ARG A 138 22.66 -20.87 -11.32
#